data_AF-A0A022KYS5-F1
#
_entry.id   AF-A0A022KYS5-F1
#
_cell.length_a   1.000
_cell.length_b   1.000
_cell.length_c   1.000
_cell.angle_alpha   90.00
_cell.angle_beta   90.00
_cell.angle_gamma   90.00
#
_symmetry.space_group_name_H-M   'P 1'
#
loop_
_entity.id
_entity.type
_entity.pdbx_description
1 polymer ?
#
loop_
_entity_poly.entity_id
_entity_poly.type
_entity_poly.pdbx_seq_one_letter_code
_entity_poly.pdbx_strand_id
1 'polypeptide(L)' 'MTTIKVESQLRDVLKKQAQLHGRTLGEHLEALAAAEERRARFDAMRVAMQQQPPDESYREQSRTWQSDAWS' A
#
# COMPACT_ATOMS: atom_id res chain seq x y z
N MET A 1 -18.62 7.99 16.13
CA MET A 1 -18.98 8.28 14.72
C MET A 1 -18.43 9.66 14.40
N THR A 2 -17.57 9.75 13.40
CA THR A 2 -16.93 11.00 12.98
C THR A 2 -17.34 11.32 11.55
N THR A 3 -17.65 12.59 11.26
CA THR A 3 -18.11 13.03 9.94
C THR A 3 -17.01 13.83 9.26
N ILE A 4 -16.63 13.46 8.04
CA ILE A 4 -15.72 14.23 7.20
C ILE A 4 -16.57 15.05 6.24
N LYS A 5 -16.39 16.38 6.24
CA LYS A 5 -17.05 17.26 5.28
C LYS A 5 -16.33 17.17 3.95
N VAL A 6 -17.09 16.89 2.90
CA VAL A 6 -16.63 16.86 1.51
C VAL A 6 -17.67 17.52 0.62
N GLU A 7 -17.25 17.97 -0.56
CA GLU A 7 -18.17 18.45 -1.58
C GLU A 7 -19.16 17.36 -1.99
N SER A 8 -20.39 17.75 -2.31
CA SER A 8 -21.46 16.82 -2.71
C SER A 8 -21.06 15.98 -3.92
N GLN A 9 -20.39 16.60 -4.88
CA GLN A 9 -19.89 15.93 -6.09
C GLN A 9 -18.89 14.82 -5.75
N LEU A 10 -17.95 15.08 -4.83
CA LEU A 10 -16.95 14.08 -4.40
C LEU A 10 -17.62 12.92 -3.68
N ARG A 11 -18.56 13.20 -2.76
CA ARG A 11 -19.34 12.16 -2.08
C ARG A 11 -20.07 11.25 -3.07
N ASP A 12 -20.66 11.84 -4.10
CA ASP A 12 -21.43 11.08 -5.10
C ASP A 12 -20.53 10.21 -5.98
N VAL A 13 -19.33 10.70 -6.32
CA VAL A 13 -18.28 9.89 -6.99
C VAL A 13 -17.85 8.72 -6.10
N LEU A 14 -17.53 8.97 -4.82
CA LEU A 14 -17.12 7.92 -3.88
C LEU A 14 -18.22 6.87 -3.68
N LYS A 15 -19.49 7.30 -3.64
CA LYS A 15 -20.62 6.39 -3.53
C LYS A 15 -20.76 5.49 -4.76
N LYS A 16 -20.58 6.03 -5.97
CA LYS A 16 -20.57 5.24 -7.22
C LYS A 16 -19.42 4.24 -7.22
N GLN A 17 -18.22 4.66 -6.82
CA GLN A 17 -17.08 3.75 -6.71
C GLN A 17 -17.33 2.63 -5.70
N ALA A 18 -17.87 2.95 -4.52
CA ALA A 18 -18.22 1.95 -3.52
C ALA A 18 -19.20 0.91 -4.07
N GLN A 19 -20.25 1.36 -4.79
CA GLN A 19 -21.21 0.47 -5.45
C GLN A 19 -20.57 -0.44 -6.49
N LEU A 20 -19.66 0.08 -7.32
CA LEU A 20 -18.93 -0.73 -8.31
C LEU A 20 -18.09 -1.83 -7.65
N HIS A 21 -17.58 -1.59 -6.45
CA HIS A 21 -16.81 -2.56 -5.66
C HIS A 21 -17.68 -3.42 -4.73
N GLY A 22 -19.01 -3.26 -4.76
CA GLY A 22 -19.92 -4.00 -3.88
C GLY A 22 -19.77 -3.65 -2.39
N ARG A 23 -19.34 -2.42 -2.07
CA ARG A 23 -19.04 -1.94 -0.72
C ARG A 23 -19.95 -0.80 -0.30
N THR A 24 -20.09 -0.61 1.00
CA THR A 24 -20.60 0.63 1.58
C THR A 24 -19.58 1.76 1.41
N LEU A 25 -20.02 3.02 1.55
CA LEU A 25 -19.12 4.17 1.47
C LEU A 25 -18.03 4.12 2.55
N GLY A 26 -18.35 3.66 3.76
CA GLY A 26 -17.38 3.50 4.85
C GLY A 26 -16.30 2.48 4.52
N GLU A 27 -16.71 1.27 4.13
CA GLU A 27 -15.77 0.20 3.73
C GLU A 27 -14.91 0.61 2.52
N HIS A 28 -15.46 1.40 1.60
CA HIS A 28 -14.69 1.93 0.47
C HIS A 28 -13.62 2.92 0.92
N LEU A 29 -13.93 3.81 1.88
CA LEU A 29 -12.95 4.73 2.46
C LEU A 29 -11.85 3.98 3.23
N GLU A 30 -12.19 2.95 3.99
CA GLU A 30 -11.22 2.08 4.67
C GLU A 30 -10.31 1.37 3.66
N ALA A 31 -10.88 0.84 2.57
CA ALA A 31 -10.12 0.20 1.52
C ALA A 31 -9.17 1.18 0.80
N LEU A 32 -9.59 2.42 0.57
CA LEU A 32 -8.74 3.47 0.01
C LEU A 32 -7.59 3.83 0.96
N ALA A 33 -7.88 3.99 2.26
CA ALA A 33 -6.85 4.27 3.25
C ALA A 33 -5.80 3.14 3.33
N ALA A 34 -6.24 1.89 3.36
CA ALA A 34 -5.34 0.73 3.38
C ALA A 34 -4.53 0.58 2.07
N ALA A 35 -5.09 0.98 0.93
CA ALA A 35 -4.37 0.99 -0.33
C ALA A 35 -3.28 2.07 -0.35
N GLU A 36 -3.58 3.28 0.11
CA GLU A 36 -2.62 4.38 0.21
C GLU A 36 -1.51 4.08 1.23
N GLU A 37 -1.84 3.48 2.38
CA GLU A 37 -0.82 3.05 3.35
C GLU A 37 0.13 2.02 2.73
N ARG A 38 -0.40 1.03 1.99
CA ARG A 38 0.46 0.07 1.26
C ARG A 38 1.35 0.75 0.23
N ARG A 39 0.81 1.71 -0.54
CA ARG A 39 1.59 2.47 -1.53
C ARG A 39 2.72 3.24 -0.85
N ALA A 40 2.42 3.97 0.21
CA ALA A 40 3.40 4.72 0.99
C ALA A 40 4.51 3.82 1.55
N ARG A 41 4.17 2.63 2.05
CA ARG A 41 5.17 1.65 2.53
C ARG A 41 6.09 1.16 1.42
N PHE A 42 5.54 0.83 0.25
CA PHE A 42 6.36 0.40 -0.89
C PHE A 42 7.23 1.53 -1.44
N ASP A 43 6.73 2.76 -1.48
CA ASP A 43 7.51 3.91 -1.89
C ASP A 43 8.64 4.22 -0.91
N ALA A 44 8.39 4.12 0.40
CA ALA A 44 9.43 4.27 1.41
C ALA A 44 10.54 3.21 1.24
N MET A 45 10.16 1.94 1.03
CA MET A 45 11.12 0.86 0.76
C MET A 45 11.93 1.14 -0.51
N ARG A 46 11.27 1.55 -1.60
CA ARG A 46 11.92 1.89 -2.87
C ARG A 46 12.93 3.02 -2.68
N VAL A 47 12.57 4.08 -1.96
CA VAL A 47 13.47 5.20 -1.66
C VAL A 47 14.65 4.73 -0.81
N ALA A 48 14.41 3.91 0.21
CA ALA A 48 15.49 3.36 1.04
C ALA A 48 16.49 2.53 0.21
N MET A 49 16.00 1.67 -0.70
CA MET A 49 16.85 0.89 -1.62
C MET A 49 17.62 1.76 -2.61
N GLN A 50 17.08 2.91 -3.02
CA GLN A 50 17.79 3.86 -3.88
C GLN A 50 18.89 4.61 -3.13
N GLN A 51 18.62 5.00 -1.87
CA GLN A 51 19.58 5.72 -1.03
C GLN A 51 20.71 4.80 -0.54
N GLN A 52 20.39 3.54 -0.26
CA GLN A 52 21.35 2.54 0.13
C GLN A 52 21.19 1.30 -0.77
N PRO A 53 21.81 1.34 -1.96
CA PRO A 53 21.78 0.22 -2.87
C PRO A 53 22.39 -1.03 -2.21
N PRO A 54 21.84 -2.22 -2.48
CA PRO A 54 22.39 -3.45 -1.96
C PRO A 54 23.82 -3.67 -2.46
N ASP A 55 24.73 -3.74 -1.49
CA ASP A 55 26.14 -4.02 -1.70
C ASP A 55 26.41 -5.51 -1.91
N GLU A 56 27.67 -5.87 -2.11
CA GLU A 56 28.02 -7.27 -2.38
C GLU A 56 27.72 -8.18 -1.18
N SER A 57 27.94 -7.69 0.04
CA SER A 57 27.59 -8.40 1.28
C SER A 57 26.10 -8.72 1.36
N TYR A 58 25.24 -7.77 1.02
CA TYR A 58 23.80 -7.99 0.95
C TYR A 58 23.45 -9.08 -0.08
N ARG A 59 24.10 -9.09 -1.24
CA ARG A 59 23.83 -10.08 -2.31
C ARG A 59 24.32 -11.47 -1.98
N GLU A 60 25.43 -11.60 -1.25
CA GLU A 60 25.93 -12.89 -0.77
C GLU A 60 25.01 -13.47 0.29
N GLN A 61 24.56 -12.65 1.24
CA GLN A 61 23.58 -13.05 2.25
C GLN A 61 22.24 -13.44 1.60
N SER A 62 21.75 -12.65 0.65
CA SER A 62 20.48 -12.96 -0.04
C SER A 62 20.55 -14.28 -0.81
N ARG A 63 21.69 -14.57 -1.47
CA ARG A 63 21.93 -15.86 -2.15
C ARG A 63 21.92 -17.03 -1.16
N THR A 64 22.52 -16.83 0.01
CA THR A 64 22.56 -17.85 1.07
C THR A 64 21.16 -18.16 1.60
N TRP A 65 20.32 -17.14 1.80
CA TRP A 65 18.91 -17.33 2.24
C TRP A 65 18.02 -17.96 1.17
N GLN A 66 18.28 -17.68 -0.10
CA GLN A 66 17.52 -18.23 -1.25
C GLN A 66 17.97 -19.64 -1.64
N SER A 67 19.08 -20.13 -1.08
CA SER A 67 19.53 -21.50 -1.30
C SER A 67 18.79 -22.48 -0.39
N ASP A 68 18.62 -23.72 -0.85
CA ASP A 68 18.11 -24.85 -0.04
C ASP A 68 19.07 -25.25 1.10
N ALA A 69 20.13 -24.48 1.38
CA ALA A 69 21.05 -24.72 2.50
C ALA A 69 20.36 -24.64 3.88
N TRP A 70 19.08 -24.26 3.93
CA TRP A 70 18.26 -24.17 5.13
C TRP A 70 17.12 -25.23 5.16
N SER A 71 17.03 -26.12 4.17
CA SER A 71 16.13 -27.29 4.18
C SER A 71 16.85 -28.57 4.59
#